data_AF-A0A538IBV8-F1
#
_entry.id   AF-A0A538IBV8-F1
#
_cell.length_a   1.000
_cell.length_b   1.000
_cell.length_c   1.000
_cell.angle_alpha   90.00
_cell.angle_beta   90.00
_cell.angle_gamma   90.00
#
_symmetry.space_group_name_H-M   'P 1'
#
loop_
_entity.id
_entity.type
_entity.pdbx_description
1 polymer ?
#
loop_
_entity_poly.entity_id
_entity_poly.type
_entity_poly.pdbx_seq_one_letter_code
_entity_poly.pdbx_strand_id
1 'polypeptide(L)'
;DRIDELENQIFLNANDAQLQEIFKMKRLLVGMRQVVTPQRDLFASLVGGVAELPGMSEKEERYFRDVYDHLIRISDLIDTYRDLLTGAMDVYLSTVSNRLNVVMKQLAIIATIFLPLAWLTGFFGQNFGFLVREIGSWQTFVVLGLGTELIAVVALYVMFRRRGWF
;
A
#
# COMPACT_ATOMS: atom_id res chain seq x y z
N ASP A 1 -19.69 6.44 -1.84
CA ASP A 1 -19.55 7.35 -0.68
C ASP A 1 -18.53 6.87 0.35
N ARG A 2 -18.83 5.90 1.23
CA ARG A 2 -17.91 5.55 2.31
C ARG A 2 -16.61 4.88 1.82
N ILE A 3 -16.67 4.06 0.77
CA ILE A 3 -15.49 3.43 0.17
C ILE A 3 -14.59 4.49 -0.48
N ASP A 4 -15.16 5.45 -1.21
CA ASP A 4 -14.40 6.53 -1.84
C ASP A 4 -13.71 7.42 -0.80
N GLU A 5 -14.40 7.73 0.30
CA GLU A 5 -13.81 8.43 1.44
C GLU A 5 -12.64 7.65 2.05
N LEU A 6 -12.79 6.33 2.18
CA LEU A 6 -11.75 5.46 2.70
C LEU A 6 -10.51 5.46 1.78
N GLU A 7 -10.70 5.38 0.46
CA GLU A 7 -9.61 5.46 -0.51
C GLU A 7 -8.85 6.79 -0.40
N ASN A 8 -9.56 7.92 -0.33
CA ASN A 8 -8.95 9.24 -0.14
C ASN A 8 -8.13 9.31 1.17
N GLN A 9 -8.66 8.75 2.27
CA GLN A 9 -7.96 8.70 3.55
C GLN A 9 -6.70 7.82 3.49
N ILE A 10 -6.76 6.71 2.78
CA ILE A 10 -5.61 5.82 2.56
C ILE A 10 -4.51 6.54 1.78
N PHE A 11 -4.86 7.24 0.70
CA PHE A 11 -3.91 8.02 -0.10
C PHE A 11 -3.20 9.10 0.72
N LEU A 12 -3.91 9.80 1.60
CA LEU A 12 -3.33 10.83 2.46
C LEU A 12 -2.44 10.24 3.55
N ASN A 13 -2.94 9.25 4.30
CA ASN A 13 -2.21 8.64 5.40
C ASN A 13 -2.75 7.24 5.76
N ALA A 14 -2.27 6.24 5.05
CA ALA A 14 -2.52 4.84 5.35
C ALA A 14 -2.08 4.46 6.78
N ASN A 15 -3.00 3.85 7.53
CA ASN A 15 -2.83 3.32 8.87
C ASN A 15 -3.73 2.08 9.11
N ASP A 16 -3.46 1.38 10.22
CA ASP A 16 -4.14 0.11 10.52
C ASP A 16 -5.65 0.25 10.74
N ALA A 17 -6.15 1.43 11.10
CA ALA A 17 -7.58 1.65 11.31
C ALA A 17 -8.36 1.57 9.99
N GLN A 18 -7.81 2.10 8.88
CA GLN A 18 -8.46 1.94 7.57
C GLN A 18 -8.46 0.48 7.13
N LEU A 19 -7.37 -0.26 7.37
CA LEU A 19 -7.31 -1.68 7.06
C LEU A 19 -8.40 -2.48 7.80
N GLN A 20 -8.58 -2.21 9.10
CA GLN A 20 -9.65 -2.82 9.88
C GLN A 20 -11.05 -2.47 9.35
N GLU A 21 -11.23 -1.23 8.89
CA GLU A 21 -12.48 -0.79 8.30
C GLU A 21 -12.80 -1.51 6.97
N ILE A 22 -11.81 -1.69 6.08
CA ILE A 22 -11.96 -2.51 4.86
C ILE A 22 -12.44 -3.91 5.22
N PHE A 23 -11.78 -4.57 6.19
CA PHE A 23 -12.17 -5.92 6.61
C PHE A 23 -13.57 -5.98 7.21
N LYS A 24 -13.96 -4.98 8.00
CA LYS A 24 -15.30 -4.88 8.58
C LYS A 24 -16.37 -4.77 7.48
N MET A 25 -16.16 -3.92 6.48
CA MET A 25 -17.09 -3.78 5.34
C MET A 25 -17.14 -5.06 4.50
N LYS A 26 -15.99 -5.68 4.24
CA LYS A 26 -15.93 -6.96 3.50
C LYS A 26 -16.75 -8.04 4.20
N ARG A 27 -16.65 -8.13 5.54
CA ARG A 27 -17.43 -9.07 6.35
C ARG A 27 -18.94 -8.76 6.30
N LEU A 28 -19.32 -7.49 6.33
CA LEU A 28 -20.71 -7.06 6.17
C LEU A 28 -21.28 -7.51 4.82
N LEU A 29 -20.55 -7.26 3.71
CA LEU A 29 -20.98 -7.66 2.37
C LEU A 29 -21.11 -9.17 2.22
N VAL A 30 -20.20 -9.95 2.81
CA VAL A 30 -20.32 -11.41 2.86
C VAL A 30 -21.60 -11.84 3.59
N GLY A 31 -21.90 -11.21 4.73
CA GLY A 31 -23.14 -11.46 5.46
C GLY A 31 -24.39 -11.11 4.65
N MET A 32 -24.39 -9.97 3.95
CA MET A 32 -25.49 -9.58 3.05
C MET A 32 -25.69 -10.61 1.94
N ARG A 33 -24.60 -11.08 1.31
CA ARG A 33 -24.66 -12.10 0.26
C ARG A 33 -25.27 -13.42 0.75
N GLN A 34 -24.91 -13.85 1.95
CA GLN A 34 -25.46 -15.07 2.56
C GLN A 34 -26.98 -14.99 2.80
N VAL A 35 -27.55 -13.79 2.92
CA VAL A 35 -29.00 -13.59 3.07
C VAL A 35 -29.69 -13.36 1.73
N VAL A 36 -29.10 -12.53 0.86
CA VAL A 36 -29.70 -12.13 -0.42
C VAL A 36 -29.71 -13.28 -1.42
N THR A 37 -28.66 -14.10 -1.49
CA THR A 37 -28.58 -15.19 -2.47
C THR A 37 -29.69 -16.24 -2.28
N PRO A 38 -29.93 -16.80 -1.07
CA PRO A 38 -31.03 -17.74 -0.87
C PRO A 38 -32.41 -17.12 -1.13
N GLN A 39 -32.60 -15.85 -0.76
CA GLN A 39 -33.85 -15.14 -1.05
C GLN A 39 -34.05 -14.99 -2.56
N ARG A 40 -33.02 -14.58 -3.30
CA ARG A 40 -33.08 -14.46 -4.75
C ARG A 40 -33.44 -15.80 -5.39
N ASP A 41 -32.83 -16.89 -4.95
CA ASP A 41 -33.07 -18.22 -5.52
C ASP A 41 -34.49 -18.74 -5.20
N LEU A 42 -35.03 -18.41 -4.03
CA LEU A 42 -36.44 -18.69 -3.67
C LEU A 42 -37.41 -17.92 -4.56
N PHE A 43 -37.19 -16.62 -4.77
CA PHE A 43 -38.07 -15.82 -5.61
C PHE A 43 -37.92 -16.18 -7.09
N ALA A 44 -36.73 -16.62 -7.53
CA ALA A 44 -36.50 -17.15 -8.87
C ALA A 44 -37.38 -18.38 -9.17
N SER A 45 -37.53 -19.29 -8.20
CA SER A 45 -38.35 -20.50 -8.39
C SER A 45 -39.85 -20.19 -8.44
N LEU A 46 -40.30 -19.18 -7.69
CA LEU A 46 -41.68 -18.68 -7.71
C LEU A 46 -42.01 -17.97 -9.03
N VAL A 47 -41.12 -17.09 -9.51
CA VAL A 47 -41.32 -16.31 -10.75
C VAL A 47 -41.14 -17.18 -12.00
N GLY A 48 -40.29 -18.21 -11.93
CA GLY A 48 -40.05 -19.17 -13.02
C GLY A 48 -41.10 -20.26 -13.17
N GLY A 49 -42.15 -20.27 -12.34
CA GLY A 49 -43.22 -21.28 -12.38
C GLY A 49 -42.78 -22.68 -11.92
N VAL A 50 -41.60 -22.81 -11.29
CA VAL A 50 -41.12 -24.08 -10.73
C VAL A 50 -41.79 -24.38 -9.39
N ALA A 51 -42.16 -23.32 -8.65
CA ALA A 51 -42.97 -23.39 -7.44
C ALA A 51 -44.28 -22.63 -7.67
N GLU A 52 -45.42 -23.34 -7.57
CA GLU A 52 -46.76 -22.75 -7.64
C GLU A 52 -47.31 -22.50 -6.23
N LEU A 53 -47.78 -21.28 -5.97
CA LEU A 53 -48.48 -20.94 -4.73
C LEU A 53 -50.00 -21.06 -4.97
N PRO A 54 -50.71 -21.99 -4.29
CA PRO A 54 -52.14 -22.15 -4.45
C PRO A 54 -52.89 -20.86 -4.11
N GLY A 55 -53.68 -20.35 -5.04
CA GLY A 55 -54.48 -19.12 -4.86
C GLY A 55 -53.76 -17.81 -5.24
N MET A 56 -52.56 -17.87 -5.82
CA MET A 56 -51.84 -16.68 -6.27
C MET A 56 -52.49 -16.05 -7.51
N SER A 57 -52.77 -14.75 -7.43
CA SER A 57 -53.26 -13.93 -8.52
C SER A 57 -52.12 -13.36 -9.39
N GLU A 58 -52.43 -12.96 -10.63
CA GLU A 58 -51.44 -12.29 -11.50
C GLU A 58 -50.82 -11.03 -10.88
N LYS A 59 -51.56 -10.34 -10.00
CA LYS A 59 -51.06 -9.13 -9.33
C LYS A 59 -49.98 -9.48 -8.32
N GLU A 60 -50.12 -10.59 -7.61
CA GLU A 60 -49.12 -11.09 -6.66
C GLU A 60 -47.89 -11.62 -7.41
N GLU A 61 -48.08 -12.32 -8.55
CA GLU A 61 -46.96 -12.75 -9.38
C GLU A 61 -46.10 -11.56 -9.85
N ARG A 62 -46.74 -10.48 -10.33
CA ARG A 62 -46.03 -9.24 -10.72
C ARG A 62 -45.28 -8.61 -9.56
N TYR A 63 -45.84 -8.65 -8.35
CA TYR A 63 -45.16 -8.16 -7.14
C TYR A 63 -43.94 -9.02 -6.79
N PHE A 64 -44.04 -10.35 -6.85
CA PHE A 64 -42.89 -11.25 -6.62
C PHE A 64 -41.77 -11.05 -7.65
N ARG A 65 -42.14 -10.79 -8.92
CA ARG A 65 -41.18 -10.45 -9.97
C ARG A 65 -40.42 -9.16 -9.68
N ASP A 66 -41.10 -8.12 -9.20
CA ASP A 66 -40.44 -6.87 -8.79
C ASP A 66 -39.47 -7.10 -7.62
N VAL A 67 -39.86 -7.89 -6.62
CA VAL A 67 -38.95 -8.24 -5.51
C VAL A 67 -37.75 -9.05 -5.99
N TYR A 68 -37.95 -9.99 -6.93
CA TYR A 68 -36.87 -10.74 -7.56
C TYR A 68 -35.88 -9.82 -8.29
N ASP A 69 -36.37 -8.86 -9.07
CA ASP A 69 -35.54 -7.88 -9.77
C ASP A 69 -34.73 -7.01 -8.80
N HIS A 70 -35.34 -6.62 -7.67
CA HIS A 70 -34.62 -5.91 -6.60
C HIS A 70 -33.52 -6.77 -5.96
N LEU A 71 -33.76 -8.07 -5.73
CA LEU A 71 -32.77 -8.99 -5.17
C LEU A 71 -31.59 -9.20 -6.12
N ILE A 72 -31.83 -9.27 -7.44
CA ILE A 72 -30.76 -9.27 -8.44
C ILE A 72 -29.92 -8.00 -8.32
N ARG A 73 -30.57 -6.83 -8.35
CA ARG A 73 -29.87 -5.53 -8.26
C ARG A 73 -29.02 -5.42 -6.99
N ILE A 74 -29.54 -5.89 -5.85
CA ILE A 74 -28.78 -5.90 -4.59
C ILE A 74 -27.58 -6.86 -4.68
N SER A 75 -27.74 -8.04 -5.29
CA SER A 75 -26.63 -8.98 -5.50
C SER A 75 -25.52 -8.35 -6.33
N ASP A 76 -25.87 -7.66 -7.43
CA ASP A 76 -24.90 -6.98 -8.29
C ASP A 76 -24.18 -5.84 -7.58
N LEU A 77 -24.90 -5.08 -6.74
CA LEU A 77 -24.30 -4.03 -5.91
C LEU A 77 -23.34 -4.61 -4.86
N ILE A 78 -23.68 -5.75 -4.24
CA ILE A 78 -22.79 -6.42 -3.28
C ILE A 78 -21.48 -6.81 -3.97
N ASP A 79 -21.56 -7.41 -5.16
CA ASP A 79 -20.36 -7.81 -5.90
C ASP A 79 -19.56 -6.57 -6.35
N THR A 80 -20.22 -5.50 -6.82
CA THR A 80 -19.57 -4.21 -7.12
C THR A 80 -18.81 -3.64 -5.91
N TYR A 81 -19.44 -3.60 -4.73
CA TYR A 81 -18.78 -3.09 -3.53
C TYR A 81 -17.64 -3.99 -3.06
N ARG A 82 -17.70 -5.31 -3.30
CA ARG A 82 -16.57 -6.21 -3.00
C ARG A 82 -15.37 -5.92 -3.89
N ASP A 83 -15.61 -5.60 -5.16
CA ASP A 83 -14.54 -5.25 -6.09
C ASP A 83 -13.92 -3.91 -5.71
N LEU A 84 -14.74 -2.90 -5.37
CA LEU A 84 -14.24 -1.61 -4.87
C LEU A 84 -13.42 -1.75 -3.58
N LEU A 85 -13.89 -2.55 -2.61
CA LEU A 85 -13.10 -2.82 -1.38
C LEU A 85 -11.79 -3.56 -1.66
N THR A 86 -11.74 -4.37 -2.72
CA THR A 86 -10.50 -5.03 -3.15
C THR A 86 -9.54 -4.01 -3.74
N GLY A 87 -10.04 -3.09 -4.58
CA GLY A 87 -9.26 -1.95 -5.07
C GLY A 87 -8.71 -1.08 -3.95
N ALA A 88 -9.53 -0.74 -2.96
CA ALA A 88 -9.09 0.03 -1.79
C ALA A 88 -7.97 -0.68 -0.99
N MET A 89 -8.03 -2.02 -0.89
CA MET A 89 -6.97 -2.82 -0.26
C MET A 89 -5.65 -2.74 -1.05
N ASP A 90 -5.73 -2.81 -2.37
CA ASP A 90 -4.54 -2.72 -3.23
C ASP A 90 -3.91 -1.32 -3.15
N VAL A 91 -4.73 -0.27 -3.09
CA VAL A 91 -4.28 1.11 -2.85
C VAL A 91 -3.60 1.23 -1.48
N TYR A 92 -4.16 0.60 -0.43
CA TYR A 92 -3.55 0.57 0.90
C TYR A 92 -2.17 -0.07 0.87
N LEU A 93 -2.05 -1.28 0.31
CA LEU A 93 -0.79 -2.00 0.22
C LEU A 93 0.25 -1.22 -0.60
N SER A 94 -0.17 -0.62 -1.71
CA SER A 94 0.69 0.21 -2.55
C SER A 94 1.20 1.44 -1.78
N THR A 95 0.33 2.12 -1.06
CA THR A 95 0.69 3.32 -0.27
C THR A 95 1.66 2.99 0.86
N VAL A 96 1.42 1.90 1.59
CA VAL A 96 2.32 1.42 2.66
C VAL A 96 3.67 1.02 2.06
N SER A 97 3.68 0.27 0.97
CA SER A 97 4.90 -0.14 0.26
C SER A 97 5.71 1.07 -0.21
N ASN A 98 5.05 2.07 -0.80
CA ASN A 98 5.71 3.30 -1.22
C ASN A 98 6.33 4.06 -0.04
N ARG A 99 5.61 4.16 1.09
CA ARG A 99 6.14 4.77 2.32
C ARG A 99 7.37 4.01 2.83
N LEU A 100 7.33 2.67 2.86
CA LEU A 100 8.47 1.84 3.24
C LEU A 100 9.66 2.06 2.29
N ASN A 101 9.42 2.12 0.98
CA ASN A 101 10.46 2.40 -0.02
C ASN A 101 11.09 3.78 0.20
N VAL A 102 10.30 4.81 0.53
CA VAL A 102 10.83 6.14 0.85
C VAL A 102 11.72 6.09 2.10
N VAL A 103 11.26 5.44 3.18
CA VAL A 103 12.05 5.30 4.42
C VAL A 103 13.35 4.52 4.16
N MET A 104 13.27 3.40 3.44
CA MET A 104 14.44 2.59 3.07
C MET A 104 15.44 3.38 2.22
N LYS A 105 14.94 4.17 1.25
CA LYS A 105 15.77 5.03 0.42
C LYS A 105 16.49 6.10 1.26
N GLN A 106 15.80 6.72 2.21
CA GLN A 106 16.40 7.69 3.13
C GLN A 106 17.51 7.06 3.98
N LEU A 107 17.24 5.91 4.61
CA LEU A 107 18.25 5.18 5.39
C LEU A 107 19.46 4.78 4.54
N ALA A 108 19.23 4.28 3.32
CA ALA A 108 20.30 3.88 2.40
C ALA A 108 21.15 5.07 1.94
N ILE A 109 20.56 6.23 1.70
CA ILE A 109 21.29 7.46 1.35
C ILE A 109 22.20 7.87 2.50
N ILE A 110 21.67 7.91 3.73
CA ILE A 110 22.44 8.25 4.94
C ILE A 110 23.60 7.26 5.09
N ALA A 111 23.31 5.95 5.08
CA ALA A 111 24.34 4.91 5.24
C ALA A 111 25.42 5.00 4.16
N THR A 112 25.04 5.23 2.90
CA THR A 112 26.01 5.29 1.80
C THR A 112 26.95 6.49 1.91
N ILE A 113 26.50 7.62 2.48
CA ILE A 113 27.36 8.78 2.74
C ILE A 113 28.27 8.51 3.94
N PHE A 114 27.72 8.00 5.05
CA PHE A 114 28.45 7.86 6.30
C PHE A 114 29.41 6.67 6.32
N LEU A 115 29.08 5.53 5.71
CA LEU A 115 29.92 4.33 5.79
C LEU A 115 31.33 4.54 5.18
N PRO A 116 31.49 5.12 3.99
CA PRO A 116 32.82 5.39 3.43
C PRO A 116 33.58 6.45 4.23
N LEU A 117 32.90 7.47 4.74
CA LEU A 117 33.52 8.50 5.60
C LEU A 117 33.99 7.91 6.93
N ALA A 118 33.17 7.08 7.57
CA ALA A 118 33.53 6.37 8.80
C ALA A 118 34.71 5.41 8.57
N TRP A 119 34.75 4.76 7.41
CA TRP A 119 35.88 3.92 7.04
C TRP A 119 37.16 4.73 6.81
N LEU A 120 37.10 5.86 6.09
CA LEU A 120 38.26 6.73 5.85
C LEU A 120 38.81 7.30 7.16
N THR A 121 37.95 7.91 7.97
CA THR A 121 38.33 8.44 9.30
C THR A 121 38.87 7.34 10.20
N GLY A 122 38.25 6.14 10.19
CA GLY A 122 38.73 4.98 10.92
C GLY A 122 40.10 4.51 10.44
N PHE A 123 40.35 4.46 9.14
CA PHE A 123 41.63 4.06 8.55
C PHE A 123 42.76 5.04 8.93
N PHE A 124 42.54 6.33 8.79
CA PHE A 124 43.52 7.36 9.19
C PHE A 124 43.64 7.53 10.71
N GLY A 125 42.62 7.13 11.48
CA GLY A 125 42.65 7.07 12.94
C GLY A 125 43.45 5.89 13.51
N GLN A 126 43.90 4.96 12.68
CA GLN A 126 44.77 3.86 13.11
C GLN A 126 46.20 4.37 13.35
N ASN A 127 46.81 3.95 14.47
CA ASN A 127 48.16 4.34 14.87
C ASN A 127 49.26 3.60 14.07
N PHE A 128 49.20 3.64 12.74
CA PHE A 128 50.26 3.07 11.92
C PHE A 128 51.49 3.97 11.93
N GLY A 129 52.65 3.41 12.30
CA GLY A 129 53.90 4.16 12.46
C GLY A 129 54.35 4.93 11.21
N PHE A 130 54.02 4.46 10.00
CA PHE A 130 54.29 5.19 8.74
C PHE A 130 53.39 6.43 8.60
N LEU A 131 52.07 6.26 8.73
CA LEU A 131 51.09 7.35 8.60
C LEU A 131 51.32 8.43 9.66
N VAL A 132 51.58 8.06 10.92
CA VAL A 132 51.82 9.01 12.02
C VAL A 132 53.15 9.77 11.85
N ARG A 133 54.19 9.17 11.25
CA ARG A 133 55.49 9.84 11.03
C ARG A 133 55.47 10.79 9.83
N GLU A 134 54.78 10.43 8.75
CA GLU A 134 54.80 11.17 7.49
C GLU A 134 53.67 12.22 7.39
N ILE A 135 52.54 12.02 8.08
CA ILE A 135 51.43 13.01 8.16
C ILE A 135 51.67 13.94 9.35
N GLY A 136 52.78 14.68 9.31
CA GLY A 136 53.12 15.68 10.33
C GLY A 136 52.78 17.12 9.94
N SER A 137 52.67 17.41 8.64
CA SER A 137 52.43 18.77 8.14
C SER A 137 50.92 19.06 8.03
N TRP A 138 50.53 20.29 8.39
CA TRP A 138 49.15 20.79 8.24
C TRP A 138 48.62 20.61 6.81
N GLN A 139 49.47 20.83 5.81
CA GLN A 139 49.10 20.69 4.40
C GLN A 139 48.80 19.24 4.02
N THR A 140 49.61 18.29 4.48
CA THR A 140 49.40 16.85 4.24
C THR A 140 48.12 16.36 4.90
N PHE A 141 47.82 16.83 6.12
CA PHE A 141 46.57 16.51 6.83
C PHE A 141 45.33 17.03 6.08
N VAL A 142 45.36 18.28 5.62
CA VAL A 142 44.22 18.87 4.88
C VAL A 142 44.01 18.14 3.54
N VAL A 143 45.07 17.85 2.80
CA VAL A 143 44.96 17.21 1.48
C VAL A 143 44.55 15.74 1.59
N LEU A 144 45.18 14.96 2.47
CA LEU A 144 44.90 13.52 2.57
C LEU A 144 43.71 13.20 3.47
N GLY A 145 43.49 13.93 4.56
CA GLY A 145 42.34 13.74 5.44
C GLY A 145 41.08 14.31 4.81
N LEU A 146 40.95 15.63 4.80
CA LEU A 146 39.74 16.32 4.32
C LEU A 146 39.55 16.17 2.80
N GLY A 147 40.63 16.18 2.02
CA GLY A 147 40.55 16.06 0.58
C GLY A 147 40.01 14.71 0.11
N THR A 148 40.43 13.60 0.73
CA THR A 148 39.95 12.26 0.34
C THR A 148 38.49 12.04 0.74
N GLU A 149 38.08 12.54 1.91
CA GLU A 149 36.68 12.55 2.34
C GLU A 149 35.79 13.37 1.39
N LEU A 150 36.22 14.57 1.01
CA LEU A 150 35.49 15.42 0.07
C LEU A 150 35.35 14.74 -1.29
N ILE A 151 36.41 14.12 -1.81
CA ILE A 151 36.38 13.36 -3.07
C ILE A 151 35.39 12.19 -2.97
N ALA A 152 35.39 11.44 -1.86
CA ALA A 152 34.47 10.34 -1.66
C ALA A 152 33.00 10.81 -1.67
N VAL A 153 32.70 11.90 -0.96
CA VAL A 153 31.34 12.49 -0.94
C VAL A 153 30.91 12.95 -2.34
N VAL A 154 31.78 13.67 -3.06
CA VAL A 154 31.50 14.15 -4.42
C VAL A 154 31.28 12.97 -5.38
N ALA A 155 32.11 11.93 -5.31
CA ALA A 155 31.96 10.73 -6.14
C ALA A 155 30.63 10.02 -5.90
N LEU A 156 30.22 9.86 -4.64
CA LEU A 156 28.92 9.27 -4.28
C LEU A 156 27.75 10.13 -4.75
N TYR A 157 27.84 11.46 -4.58
CA TYR A 157 26.83 12.39 -5.06
C TYR A 157 26.63 12.30 -6.57
N VAL A 158 27.73 12.31 -7.35
CA VAL A 158 27.67 12.18 -8.81
C VAL A 158 27.10 10.82 -9.21
N MET A 159 27.49 9.74 -8.55
CA MET A 159 26.96 8.40 -8.80
C MET A 159 25.44 8.34 -8.54
N PHE A 160 24.97 8.89 -7.43
CA PHE A 160 23.54 8.87 -7.09
C PHE A 160 22.71 9.71 -8.06
N ARG A 161 23.21 10.89 -8.45
CA ARG A 161 22.54 11.74 -9.46
C ARG A 161 22.44 11.03 -10.81
N ARG A 162 23.49 10.31 -11.23
CA ARG A 162 23.48 9.53 -12.48
C ARG A 162 22.50 8.36 -12.47
N ARG A 163 22.24 7.77 -11.30
CA ARG A 163 21.29 6.65 -11.14
C ARG A 163 19.85 7.10 -10.93
N GLY A 164 19.56 8.40 -10.91
CA GLY A 164 18.22 8.94 -10.67
C GLY A 164 17.72 8.71 -9.23
N TRP A 165 18.64 8.52 -8.29
CA TRP A 165 18.28 8.37 -6.87
C TRP A 165 18.00 9.73 -6.22
N PHE A 166 18.58 10.80 -6.76
CA PHE A 166 18.21 12.20 -6.54
C PHE A 166 17.73 12.79 -7.86
#